data_AF-A0A9C6TFF4-F1
#
_entry.id   AF-A0A9C6TFF4-F1
#
_cell.length_a   1.000
_cell.length_b   1.000
_cell.length_c   1.000
_cell.angle_alpha   90.00
_cell.angle_beta   90.00
_cell.angle_gamma   90.00
#
_symmetry.space_group_name_H-M   'P 1'
#
loop_
_entity.id
_entity.type
_entity.pdbx_description
1 polymer ?
#
loop_
_entity_poly.entity_id
_entity_poly.type
_entity_poly.pdbx_seq_one_letter_code
_entity_poly.pdbx_strand_id
1 'polypeptide(L)'
;MWLLIGLLFCPEAASLLLHNFCIYHIDAPGHELGADVISSDEPLLCVDDIADQVAEVLDFFGLKEVLCLGVTAGAYILTLFAMKYKERVLGLILVTPICRAPSWAEWLYNKVLMNLLYFYGMCSLLKECLLQRYFSKELRGSVQGAESDIILTCRRLLDERQSLNVMRFLQAINVRQDLTEGLKNLQCKTLIFAGESSPFHDESVYMSTKIDRKICALVEVQACGSLVTEEHPNSMIFPLECFLMGFGYQRQQYFASSSSNGSNPASPSGNHSCIAPELLSPASLGIKLKPIRTRVDV
;
A
#
# COMPACT_ATOMS: atom_id res chain seq x y z
N MET A 1 -7.07 -0.17 -4.90
CA MET A 1 -6.20 -1.26 -5.39
C MET A 1 -4.97 -1.25 -4.51
N TRP A 2 -4.99 -1.98 -3.39
CA TRP A 2 -3.94 -1.85 -2.38
C TRP A 2 -3.28 -3.20 -2.12
N LEU A 3 -2.15 -3.36 -2.81
CA LEU A 3 -1.21 -4.48 -2.86
C LEU A 3 -0.37 -4.57 -1.58
N LEU A 4 -1.06 -4.60 -0.45
CA LEU A 4 -0.49 -4.87 0.87
C LEU A 4 -0.42 -6.38 1.15
N ILE A 5 -1.08 -7.19 0.32
CA ILE A 5 -1.23 -8.62 0.59
C ILE A 5 0.12 -9.32 0.41
N GLY A 6 0.94 -8.96 -0.59
CA GLY A 6 2.27 -9.55 -0.81
C GLY A 6 3.18 -9.46 0.42
N LEU A 7 3.20 -8.30 1.09
CA LEU A 7 4.01 -8.12 2.30
C LEU A 7 3.52 -9.03 3.45
N LEU A 8 2.21 -9.23 3.56
CA LEU A 8 1.61 -10.11 4.57
C LEU A 8 1.72 -11.61 4.22
N PHE A 9 1.99 -11.96 2.95
CA PHE A 9 2.31 -13.33 2.56
C PHE A 9 3.74 -13.74 2.92
N CYS A 10 4.65 -12.78 3.10
CA CYS A 10 6.00 -13.04 3.60
C CYS A 10 5.92 -13.39 5.11
N PRO A 11 6.24 -14.63 5.54
CA PRO A 11 6.06 -15.06 6.93
C PRO A 11 6.81 -14.20 7.95
N GLU A 12 8.01 -13.75 7.60
CA GLU A 12 8.86 -12.93 8.45
C GLU A 12 8.28 -11.52 8.64
N ALA A 13 7.75 -10.92 7.58
CA ALA A 13 7.10 -9.62 7.63
C ALA A 13 5.74 -9.71 8.35
N ALA A 14 4.96 -10.75 8.07
CA ALA A 14 3.70 -11.03 8.75
C ALA A 14 3.90 -11.21 10.25
N SER A 15 4.92 -11.98 10.66
CA SER A 15 5.29 -12.17 12.07
C SER A 15 5.65 -10.85 12.76
N LEU A 16 6.41 -9.98 12.09
CA LEU A 16 6.79 -8.66 12.63
C LEU A 16 5.57 -7.75 12.84
N LEU A 17 4.63 -7.75 11.90
CA LEU A 17 3.48 -6.85 11.90
C LEU A 17 2.32 -7.38 12.75
N LEU A 18 1.89 -8.63 12.54
CA LEU A 18 0.69 -9.19 13.18
C LEU A 18 0.86 -9.46 14.68
N HIS A 19 2.11 -9.63 15.15
CA HIS A 19 2.37 -9.82 16.58
C HIS A 19 2.18 -8.52 17.38
N ASN A 20 2.51 -7.37 16.78
CA ASN A 20 2.58 -6.09 17.47
C ASN A 20 1.40 -5.15 17.12
N PHE A 21 0.71 -5.40 16.00
CA PHE A 21 -0.28 -4.48 15.45
C PHE A 21 -1.59 -5.18 15.07
N CYS A 22 -2.69 -4.45 15.26
CA CYS A 22 -3.94 -4.73 14.56
C CYS A 22 -3.91 -4.02 13.21
N ILE A 23 -4.15 -4.76 12.12
CA ILE A 23 -4.05 -4.23 10.76
C ILE A 23 -5.45 -3.92 10.24
N TYR A 24 -5.67 -2.66 9.89
CA TYR A 24 -6.87 -2.19 9.19
C TYR A 24 -6.52 -1.93 7.74
N HIS A 25 -7.14 -2.68 6.84
CA HIS A 25 -7.01 -2.47 5.40
C HIS A 25 -8.19 -1.62 4.91
N ILE A 26 -7.88 -0.53 4.21
CA ILE A 26 -8.87 0.41 3.69
C ILE A 26 -8.88 0.28 2.17
N ASP A 27 -10.01 -0.14 1.62
CA ASP A 27 -10.27 -0.07 0.19
C ASP A 27 -10.79 1.31 -0.20
N ALA A 28 -10.30 1.82 -1.34
CA ALA A 28 -10.88 3.02 -1.92
C ALA A 28 -12.34 2.76 -2.33
N PRO A 29 -13.23 3.77 -2.34
CA PRO A 29 -14.63 3.59 -2.70
C PRO A 29 -14.81 2.88 -4.06
N GLY A 30 -15.54 1.76 -4.08
CA GLY A 30 -15.80 0.97 -5.27
C GLY A 30 -14.65 0.04 -5.69
N HIS A 31 -13.60 -0.08 -4.88
CA HIS A 31 -12.49 -1.01 -5.09
C HIS A 31 -12.53 -2.23 -4.18
N GLU A 32 -13.50 -2.31 -3.27
CA GLU A 32 -13.76 -3.49 -2.44
C GLU A 32 -14.20 -4.69 -3.30
N LEU A 33 -13.97 -5.89 -2.79
CA LEU A 33 -14.33 -7.11 -3.51
C LEU A 33 -15.85 -7.24 -3.65
N GLY A 34 -16.33 -7.37 -4.88
CA GLY A 34 -17.77 -7.45 -5.17
C GLY A 34 -18.50 -6.10 -5.09
N ALA A 35 -17.76 -4.98 -5.16
CA ALA A 35 -18.35 -3.66 -5.24
C ALA A 35 -19.28 -3.52 -6.46
N ASP A 36 -20.44 -2.88 -6.23
CA ASP A 36 -21.30 -2.42 -7.32
C ASP A 36 -20.68 -1.22 -8.04
N VAL A 37 -21.16 -0.97 -9.26
CA VAL A 37 -20.74 0.21 -10.02
C VAL A 37 -21.31 1.45 -9.35
N ILE A 38 -20.43 2.39 -8.99
CA ILE A 38 -20.82 3.70 -8.45
C ILE A 38 -21.62 4.45 -9.51
N SER A 39 -22.79 4.99 -9.12
CA SER A 39 -23.67 5.72 -10.04
C SER A 39 -22.95 6.90 -10.70
N SER A 40 -23.27 7.18 -11.97
CA SER A 40 -22.78 8.38 -12.66
C SER A 40 -23.21 9.67 -11.98
N ASP A 41 -24.34 9.64 -11.27
CA ASP A 41 -24.93 10.82 -10.61
C ASP A 41 -24.26 11.15 -9.28
N GLU A 42 -23.53 10.20 -8.69
CA GLU A 42 -22.72 10.48 -7.50
C GLU A 42 -21.58 11.43 -7.87
N PRO A 43 -21.21 12.36 -6.98
CA PRO A 43 -20.09 13.27 -7.22
C PRO A 43 -18.76 12.50 -7.32
N LEU A 44 -17.81 13.07 -8.06
CA LEU A 44 -16.45 12.53 -8.10
C LEU A 44 -15.70 13.00 -6.85
N LEU A 45 -15.22 12.04 -6.04
CA LEU A 45 -14.38 12.34 -4.90
C LEU A 45 -13.01 12.84 -5.37
N CYS A 46 -12.53 13.94 -4.80
CA CYS A 46 -11.16 14.38 -4.95
C CYS A 46 -10.25 13.68 -3.91
N VAL A 47 -8.93 13.90 -4.03
CA VAL A 47 -7.96 13.29 -3.11
C VAL A 47 -8.10 13.79 -1.67
N ASP A 48 -8.57 15.03 -1.47
CA ASP A 48 -8.87 15.58 -0.15
C ASP A 48 -10.06 14.87 0.48
N ASP A 49 -11.13 14.62 -0.27
CA ASP A 49 -12.30 13.87 0.23
C ASP A 49 -11.89 12.45 0.64
N ILE A 50 -11.08 11.77 -0.18
CA ILE A 50 -10.60 10.42 0.15
C ILE A 50 -9.71 10.44 1.41
N ALA A 51 -8.90 11.49 1.61
CA ALA A 51 -8.12 11.64 2.84
C ALA A 51 -9.03 11.86 4.06
N ASP A 52 -10.13 12.60 3.93
CA ASP A 52 -11.12 12.78 5.00
C ASP A 52 -11.85 11.49 5.34
N GLN A 53 -12.14 10.65 4.34
CA GLN A 53 -12.70 9.32 4.58
C GLN A 53 -11.81 8.43 5.44
N VAL A 54 -10.47 8.59 5.36
CA VAL A 54 -9.56 7.90 6.28
C VAL A 54 -9.82 8.33 7.72
N ALA A 55 -10.02 9.63 7.97
CA ALA A 55 -10.36 10.13 9.31
C ALA A 55 -11.68 9.51 9.82
N GLU A 56 -12.70 9.44 8.97
CA GLU A 56 -13.99 8.84 9.31
C GLU A 56 -13.87 7.35 9.67
N VAL A 57 -13.03 6.60 8.95
CA VAL A 57 -12.75 5.19 9.27
C VAL A 57 -12.10 5.06 10.64
N LEU A 58 -11.10 5.90 10.94
CA LEU A 58 -10.44 5.91 12.24
C LEU A 58 -11.41 6.25 13.36
N ASP A 59 -12.30 7.23 13.16
CA ASP A 59 -13.32 7.62 14.13
C ASP A 59 -14.35 6.51 14.36
N PHE A 60 -14.79 5.82 13.29
CA PHE A 60 -15.70 4.68 13.38
C PHE A 60 -15.15 3.55 14.27
N PHE A 61 -13.86 3.24 14.14
CA PHE A 61 -13.19 2.23 14.95
C PHE A 61 -12.62 2.77 16.28
N GLY A 62 -12.76 4.07 16.57
CA GLY A 62 -12.23 4.71 17.77
C GLY A 62 -10.70 4.73 17.85
N LEU A 63 -10.01 4.72 16.70
CA LEU A 63 -8.55 4.72 16.59
C LEU A 63 -8.00 6.13 16.75
N LYS A 64 -7.24 6.38 17.81
CA LYS A 64 -6.66 7.70 18.10
C LYS A 64 -5.44 7.99 17.23
N GLU A 65 -4.49 7.08 17.20
CA GLU A 65 -3.21 7.23 16.52
C GLU A 65 -2.90 5.95 15.74
N VAL A 66 -2.37 6.08 14.51
CA VAL A 66 -2.09 4.95 13.62
C VAL A 66 -0.71 5.06 12.96
N LEU A 67 -0.13 3.91 12.61
CA LEU A 67 0.92 3.82 11.61
C LEU A 67 0.27 3.59 10.24
N CYS A 68 0.65 4.39 9.26
CA CYS A 68 0.06 4.37 7.93
C CYS A 68 1.02 3.74 6.93
N LEU A 69 0.56 2.74 6.18
CA LEU A 69 1.30 2.17 5.05
C LEU A 69 0.54 2.41 3.76
N GLY A 70 1.17 3.11 2.81
CA GLY A 70 0.59 3.43 1.52
C GLY A 70 1.52 3.05 0.38
N VAL A 71 0.93 2.68 -0.77
CA VAL A 71 1.66 2.37 -1.99
C VAL A 71 1.24 3.37 -3.07
N THR A 72 2.15 3.99 -3.82
CA THR A 72 1.84 4.92 -4.94
C THR A 72 0.75 5.97 -4.61
N ALA A 73 -0.43 5.89 -5.23
CA ALA A 73 -1.56 6.78 -4.98
C ALA A 73 -2.02 6.78 -3.51
N GLY A 74 -1.83 5.66 -2.79
CA GLY A 74 -2.25 5.50 -1.40
C GLY A 74 -1.21 6.09 -0.47
N ALA A 75 0.06 6.04 -0.89
CA ALA A 75 1.11 6.79 -0.23
C ALA A 75 0.85 8.30 -0.33
N TYR A 76 0.38 8.79 -1.49
CA TYR A 76 -0.04 10.19 -1.66
C TYR A 76 -1.20 10.54 -0.72
N ILE A 77 -2.29 9.76 -0.75
CA ILE A 77 -3.49 10.01 0.09
C ILE A 77 -3.13 9.99 1.57
N LEU A 78 -2.33 9.01 2.04
CA LEU A 78 -1.93 8.91 3.44
C LEU A 78 -0.95 10.02 3.86
N THR A 79 -0.13 10.51 2.93
CA THR A 79 0.72 11.70 3.17
C THR A 79 -0.15 12.94 3.34
N LEU A 80 -1.14 13.14 2.47
CA LEU A 80 -2.10 14.23 2.58
C LEU A 80 -2.90 14.13 3.90
N PHE A 81 -3.36 12.94 4.25
CA PHE A 81 -4.01 12.66 5.54
C PHE A 81 -3.11 13.05 6.72
N ALA A 82 -1.83 12.64 6.73
CA ALA A 82 -0.88 12.98 7.77
C ALA A 82 -0.59 14.50 7.86
N MET A 83 -0.69 15.21 6.74
CA MET A 83 -0.55 16.67 6.72
C MET A 83 -1.78 17.37 7.30
N LYS A 84 -2.99 16.83 7.07
CA LYS A 84 -4.27 17.37 7.55
C LYS A 84 -4.57 17.01 9.01
N TYR A 85 -4.27 15.77 9.41
CA TYR A 85 -4.60 15.19 10.72
C TYR A 85 -3.34 14.75 11.47
N LYS A 86 -2.43 15.69 11.73
CA LYS A 86 -1.07 15.44 12.26
C LYS A 86 -1.06 14.60 13.54
N GLU A 87 -2.00 14.85 14.45
CA GLU A 87 -2.10 14.15 15.74
C GLU A 87 -2.62 12.71 15.62
N ARG A 88 -3.07 12.29 14.43
CA ARG A 88 -3.60 10.94 14.18
C ARG A 88 -2.55 9.98 13.61
N VAL A 89 -1.38 10.48 13.21
CA VAL A 89 -0.37 9.69 12.46
C VAL A 89 0.94 9.63 13.24
N LEU A 90 1.29 8.45 13.73
CA LEU A 90 2.58 8.18 14.39
C LEU A 90 3.73 8.13 13.39
N GLY A 91 3.48 7.52 12.24
CA GLY A 91 4.50 7.27 11.23
C GLY A 91 3.92 6.82 9.90
N LEU A 92 4.69 7.07 8.84
CA LEU A 92 4.34 6.75 7.47
C LEU A 92 5.34 5.76 6.89
N ILE A 93 4.82 4.73 6.23
CA ILE A 93 5.58 3.78 5.40
C ILE A 93 5.05 3.95 3.98
N LEU A 94 5.87 4.55 3.12
CA LEU A 94 5.47 4.97 1.78
C LEU A 94 6.23 4.15 0.75
N VAL A 95 5.50 3.37 -0.06
CA VAL A 95 6.09 2.54 -1.12
C VAL A 95 5.85 3.20 -2.47
N THR A 96 6.93 3.59 -3.12
CA THR A 96 6.97 4.31 -4.39
C THR A 96 6.00 5.50 -4.39
N PRO A 97 6.12 6.45 -3.44
CA PRO A 97 5.19 7.55 -3.34
C PRO A 97 5.31 8.54 -4.51
N ILE A 98 4.19 9.21 -4.77
CA ILE A 98 4.08 10.39 -5.62
C ILE A 98 3.75 11.59 -4.73
N CYS A 99 4.18 12.79 -5.10
CA CYS A 99 3.98 14.01 -4.30
C CYS A 99 3.74 15.28 -5.13
N ARG A 100 4.08 15.29 -6.43
CA ARG A 100 3.89 16.44 -7.32
C ARG A 100 2.60 16.31 -8.11
N ALA A 101 2.16 17.44 -8.65
CA ALA A 101 1.13 17.44 -9.68
C ALA A 101 1.57 16.58 -10.90
N PRO A 102 0.64 15.93 -11.62
CA PRO A 102 1.00 15.09 -12.75
C PRO A 102 1.77 15.88 -13.81
N SER A 103 2.87 15.30 -14.29
CA SER A 103 3.59 15.88 -15.44
C SER A 103 2.72 15.81 -16.71
N TRP A 104 3.02 16.63 -17.73
CA TRP A 104 2.28 16.59 -19.00
C TRP A 104 2.27 15.19 -19.64
N ALA A 105 3.39 14.49 -19.58
CA ALA A 105 3.51 13.12 -20.10
C ALA A 105 2.65 12.14 -19.28
N GLU A 106 2.67 12.26 -17.95
CA GLU A 106 1.84 11.42 -17.07
C GLU A 106 0.36 11.72 -17.28
N TRP A 107 -0.03 13.00 -17.39
CA TRP A 107 -1.38 13.43 -17.67
C TRP A 107 -1.90 12.84 -18.99
N LEU A 108 -1.08 12.90 -20.05
CA LEU A 108 -1.45 12.34 -21.34
C LEU A 108 -1.61 10.82 -21.26
N TYR A 109 -0.67 10.13 -20.63
CA TYR A 109 -0.75 8.69 -20.41
C TYR A 109 -2.03 8.31 -19.64
N ASN A 110 -2.30 9.01 -18.53
CA ASN A 110 -3.50 8.81 -17.71
C ASN A 110 -4.78 9.08 -18.52
N LYS A 111 -4.78 10.11 -19.37
CA LYS A 111 -5.93 10.44 -20.22
C LYS A 111 -6.22 9.33 -21.24
N VAL A 112 -5.18 8.80 -21.88
CA VAL A 112 -5.30 7.65 -22.80
C VAL A 112 -5.81 6.42 -22.05
N LEU A 113 -5.23 6.13 -20.88
CA LEU A 113 -5.62 5.00 -20.04
C LEU A 113 -7.10 5.09 -19.62
N MET A 114 -7.57 6.26 -19.19
CA MET A 114 -8.97 6.48 -18.82
C MET A 114 -9.91 6.34 -20.02
N ASN A 115 -9.54 6.88 -21.18
CA ASN A 115 -10.34 6.74 -22.40
C ASN A 115 -10.45 5.25 -22.80
N LEU A 116 -9.36 4.49 -22.73
CA LEU A 116 -9.38 3.05 -22.99
C LEU A 116 -10.26 2.31 -21.98
N LEU A 117 -10.17 2.65 -20.70
CA LEU A 117 -11.00 2.08 -19.64
C LEU A 117 -12.49 2.40 -19.83
N TYR A 118 -12.83 3.60 -20.33
CA TYR A 118 -14.20 4.01 -20.64
C TYR A 118 -14.79 3.25 -21.84
N PHE A 119 -14.04 3.12 -22.95
CA PHE A 119 -14.56 2.48 -24.17
C PHE A 119 -14.45 0.96 -24.17
N TYR A 120 -13.38 0.39 -23.61
CA TYR A 120 -13.08 -1.05 -23.68
C TYR A 120 -13.20 -1.77 -22.32
N GLY A 121 -13.44 -1.04 -21.23
CA GLY A 121 -13.46 -1.63 -19.89
C GLY A 121 -12.11 -2.20 -19.46
N MET A 122 -12.13 -3.12 -18.49
CA MET A 122 -10.92 -3.82 -17.99
C MET A 122 -10.45 -4.92 -18.95
N CYS A 123 -10.17 -4.56 -20.20
CA CYS A 123 -9.71 -5.49 -21.22
C CYS A 123 -8.24 -5.91 -21.01
N SER A 124 -7.80 -6.96 -21.70
CA SER A 124 -6.43 -7.48 -21.58
C SER A 124 -5.35 -6.41 -21.84
N LEU A 125 -5.53 -5.57 -22.86
CA LEU A 125 -4.58 -4.47 -23.16
C LEU A 125 -4.44 -3.48 -22.01
N LEU A 126 -5.54 -3.19 -21.32
CA LEU A 126 -5.52 -2.26 -20.20
C LEU A 126 -4.81 -2.86 -18.99
N LYS A 127 -5.05 -4.15 -18.72
CA LYS A 127 -4.31 -4.88 -17.69
C LYS A 127 -2.81 -4.85 -17.99
N GLU A 128 -2.41 -5.07 -19.24
CA GLU A 128 -1.00 -4.95 -19.63
C GLU A 128 -0.43 -3.56 -19.39
N CYS A 129 -1.19 -2.49 -19.69
CA CYS A 129 -0.77 -1.13 -19.40
C CYS A 129 -0.59 -0.88 -17.89
N LEU A 130 -1.52 -1.36 -17.06
CA LEU A 130 -1.44 -1.24 -15.61
C LEU A 130 -0.26 -2.05 -15.05
N LEU A 131 -0.12 -3.31 -15.48
CA LEU A 131 1.02 -4.16 -15.12
C LEU A 131 2.33 -3.51 -15.55
N GLN A 132 2.37 -2.89 -16.74
CA GLN A 132 3.55 -2.21 -17.22
C GLN A 132 3.95 -1.00 -16.40
N ARG A 133 2.97 -0.29 -15.85
CA ARG A 133 3.18 0.88 -14.99
C ARG A 133 3.65 0.49 -13.60
N TYR A 134 3.16 -0.61 -13.06
CA TYR A 134 3.39 -0.98 -11.67
C TYR A 134 4.50 -2.01 -11.47
N PHE A 135 4.74 -2.91 -12.42
CA PHE A 135 5.75 -3.97 -12.30
C PHE A 135 7.03 -3.72 -13.10
N SER A 136 8.15 -4.24 -12.60
CA SER A 136 9.44 -4.17 -13.29
C SER A 136 9.40 -4.86 -14.66
N LYS A 137 10.32 -4.49 -15.55
CA LYS A 137 10.45 -5.15 -16.86
C LYS A 137 10.98 -6.58 -16.72
N GLU A 138 11.81 -6.83 -15.72
CA GLU A 138 12.43 -8.14 -15.47
C GLU A 138 11.38 -9.18 -15.09
N LEU A 139 10.41 -8.83 -14.24
CA LEU A 139 9.30 -9.69 -13.87
C LEU A 139 8.34 -9.98 -15.04
N ARG A 140 8.20 -9.03 -15.97
CA ARG A 140 7.38 -9.19 -17.18
C ARG A 140 8.09 -9.94 -18.30
N GLY A 141 9.43 -9.92 -18.31
CA GLY A 141 10.27 -10.39 -19.40
C GLY A 141 10.97 -11.71 -19.13
N SER A 142 10.40 -12.61 -18.31
CA SER A 142 11.03 -13.89 -18.00
C SER A 142 11.41 -14.64 -19.30
N VAL A 143 12.65 -15.12 -19.34
CA VAL A 143 13.36 -15.68 -20.51
C VAL A 143 12.72 -16.98 -21.06
N GLN A 144 11.63 -17.46 -20.47
CA GLN A 144 10.97 -18.73 -20.84
C GLN A 144 9.47 -18.60 -21.17
N GLY A 145 8.90 -17.39 -21.23
CA GLY A 145 7.49 -17.20 -21.60
C GLY A 145 6.49 -17.69 -20.54
N ALA A 146 6.96 -18.07 -19.35
CA ALA A 146 6.12 -18.36 -18.19
C ALA A 146 5.96 -17.08 -17.35
N GLU A 147 4.73 -16.59 -17.27
CA GLU A 147 4.38 -15.43 -16.46
C GLU A 147 4.58 -15.71 -14.97
N SER A 148 5.07 -14.73 -14.22
CA SER A 148 5.19 -14.84 -12.77
C SER A 148 3.81 -15.03 -12.11
N ASP A 149 3.70 -15.91 -11.11
CA ASP A 149 2.48 -16.14 -10.33
C ASP A 149 1.89 -14.84 -9.75
N ILE A 150 2.75 -13.87 -9.44
CA ILE A 150 2.37 -12.54 -8.95
C ILE A 150 1.59 -11.78 -10.03
N ILE A 151 2.07 -11.81 -11.28
CA ILE A 151 1.42 -11.14 -12.41
C ILE A 151 0.08 -11.81 -12.71
N LEU A 152 0.03 -13.13 -12.70
CA LEU A 152 -1.20 -13.90 -12.92
C LEU A 152 -2.26 -13.55 -11.86
N THR A 153 -1.85 -13.51 -10.60
CA THR A 153 -2.73 -13.14 -9.47
C THR A 153 -3.21 -11.70 -9.59
N CYS A 154 -2.31 -10.77 -9.93
CA CYS A 154 -2.67 -9.38 -10.16
C CYS A 154 -3.69 -9.22 -11.29
N ARG A 155 -3.56 -9.97 -12.40
CA ARG A 155 -4.55 -9.96 -13.49
C ARG A 155 -5.92 -10.42 -13.02
N ARG A 156 -6.00 -11.49 -12.23
CA ARG A 156 -7.26 -11.98 -11.66
C ARG A 156 -7.91 -10.93 -10.74
N LEU A 157 -7.11 -10.28 -9.91
CA LEU A 157 -7.62 -9.20 -9.05
C LEU A 157 -8.15 -8.01 -9.86
N LEU A 158 -7.50 -7.67 -10.98
CA LEU A 158 -7.99 -6.63 -11.89
C LEU A 158 -9.31 -7.01 -12.56
N ASP A 159 -9.52 -8.29 -12.90
CA ASP A 159 -10.78 -8.80 -13.46
C ASP A 159 -11.97 -8.64 -12.52
N GLU A 160 -11.74 -8.74 -11.21
CA GLU A 160 -12.78 -8.59 -10.20
C GLU A 160 -13.17 -7.12 -9.95
N ARG A 161 -12.45 -6.14 -10.51
CA ARG A 161 -12.71 -4.71 -10.28
C ARG A 161 -13.59 -4.09 -11.35
N GLN A 162 -14.53 -3.27 -10.90
CA GLN A 162 -15.38 -2.49 -11.79
C GLN A 162 -14.57 -1.41 -12.51
N SER A 163 -14.60 -1.43 -13.84
CA SER A 163 -13.84 -0.50 -14.68
C SER A 163 -14.18 0.96 -14.40
N LEU A 164 -15.46 1.27 -14.21
CA LEU A 164 -15.91 2.63 -13.93
C LEU A 164 -15.39 3.14 -12.57
N ASN A 165 -15.39 2.29 -11.53
CA ASN A 165 -14.89 2.67 -10.20
C ASN A 165 -13.38 2.94 -10.26
N VAL A 166 -12.62 2.09 -10.96
CA VAL A 166 -11.18 2.29 -11.20
C VAL A 166 -10.95 3.60 -11.96
N MET A 167 -11.78 3.91 -12.95
CA MET A 167 -11.68 5.17 -13.71
C MET A 167 -11.89 6.38 -12.80
N ARG A 168 -12.91 6.37 -11.95
CA ARG A 168 -13.20 7.46 -11.00
C ARG A 168 -12.04 7.67 -10.04
N PHE A 169 -11.46 6.59 -9.50
CA PHE A 169 -10.28 6.69 -8.63
C PHE A 169 -9.06 7.26 -9.37
N LEU A 170 -8.78 6.80 -10.59
CA LEU A 170 -7.70 7.35 -11.40
C LEU A 170 -7.93 8.84 -11.72
N GLN A 171 -9.18 9.24 -11.96
CA GLN A 171 -9.53 10.64 -12.19
C GLN A 171 -9.21 11.50 -10.98
N ALA A 172 -9.57 11.05 -9.77
CA ALA A 172 -9.22 11.73 -8.52
C ALA A 172 -7.70 11.95 -8.40
N ILE A 173 -6.91 10.90 -8.61
CA ILE A 173 -5.44 10.95 -8.54
C ILE A 173 -4.82 11.80 -9.66
N ASN A 174 -5.46 11.94 -10.81
CA ASN A 174 -4.95 12.76 -11.91
C ASN A 174 -5.19 14.26 -11.71
N VAL A 175 -6.02 14.66 -10.74
CA VAL A 175 -6.25 16.07 -10.36
C VAL A 175 -5.51 16.43 -9.07
N ARG A 176 -4.64 15.53 -8.58
CA ARG A 176 -3.85 15.73 -7.37
C ARG A 176 -3.03 17.02 -7.39
N GLN A 177 -2.91 17.65 -6.23
CA GLN A 177 -2.11 18.86 -6.05
C GLN A 177 -0.68 18.53 -5.61
N ASP A 178 0.22 19.50 -5.75
CA ASP A 178 1.60 19.34 -5.29
C ASP A 178 1.69 19.46 -3.75
N LEU A 179 2.16 18.40 -3.10
CA LEU A 179 2.32 18.34 -1.64
C LEU A 179 3.66 18.90 -1.15
N THR A 180 4.58 19.25 -2.05
CA THR A 180 5.99 19.59 -1.76
C THR A 180 6.17 20.59 -0.63
N GLU A 181 5.37 21.65 -0.59
CA GLU A 181 5.49 22.68 0.44
C GLU A 181 5.06 22.19 1.83
N GLY A 182 4.06 21.31 1.89
CA GLY A 182 3.61 20.76 3.16
C GLY A 182 4.47 19.60 3.68
N LEU A 183 5.23 18.92 2.82
CA LEU A 183 6.20 17.90 3.22
C LEU A 183 7.27 18.43 4.18
N LYS A 184 7.64 19.72 4.05
CA LYS A 184 8.59 20.38 4.95
C LYS A 184 8.08 20.49 6.39
N ASN A 185 6.75 20.45 6.56
CA ASN A 185 6.06 20.60 7.84
C ASN A 185 5.52 19.27 8.37
N LEU A 186 5.88 18.14 7.74
CA LEU A 186 5.51 16.80 8.17
C LEU A 186 6.24 16.48 9.48
N GLN A 187 5.52 16.00 10.50
CA GLN A 187 6.07 15.78 11.85
C GLN A 187 6.31 14.30 12.17
N CYS A 188 5.60 13.40 11.49
CA CYS A 188 5.69 11.96 11.74
C CYS A 188 6.92 11.35 11.05
N LYS A 189 7.53 10.34 11.68
CA LYS A 189 8.63 9.60 11.05
C LYS A 189 8.14 8.95 9.77
N THR A 190 8.96 8.99 8.73
CA THR A 190 8.60 8.53 7.40
C THR A 190 9.66 7.59 6.86
N LEU A 191 9.26 6.40 6.42
CA LEU A 191 10.09 5.44 5.71
C LEU A 191 9.60 5.36 4.26
N ILE A 192 10.48 5.68 3.32
CA ILE A 192 10.18 5.62 1.88
C ILE A 192 10.91 4.43 1.27
N PHE A 193 10.19 3.57 0.57
CA PHE A 193 10.74 2.57 -0.33
C PHE A 193 10.58 3.05 -1.76
N ALA A 194 11.65 3.06 -2.56
CA ALA A 194 11.60 3.44 -3.97
C ALA A 194 12.09 2.27 -4.83
N GLY A 195 11.23 1.73 -5.69
CA GLY A 195 11.67 0.75 -6.69
C GLY A 195 12.47 1.44 -7.78
N GLU A 196 13.69 0.98 -8.04
CA GLU A 196 14.60 1.56 -9.03
C GLU A 196 14.04 1.54 -10.46
N SER A 197 13.31 0.48 -10.83
CA SER A 197 12.69 0.31 -12.15
C SER A 197 11.29 0.94 -12.24
N SER A 198 10.84 1.66 -11.22
CA SER A 198 9.54 2.33 -11.22
C SER A 198 9.56 3.60 -12.08
N PRO A 199 8.49 3.91 -12.84
CA PRO A 199 8.33 5.21 -13.47
C PRO A 199 8.21 6.38 -12.46
N PHE A 200 7.99 6.10 -11.17
CA PHE A 200 7.88 7.11 -10.10
C PHE A 200 9.13 7.16 -9.21
N HIS A 201 10.22 6.46 -9.58
CA HIS A 201 11.46 6.43 -8.81
C HIS A 201 11.98 7.85 -8.50
N ASP A 202 12.15 8.67 -9.54
CA ASP A 202 12.63 10.06 -9.40
C ASP A 202 11.73 10.91 -8.49
N GLU A 203 10.42 10.62 -8.48
CA GLU A 203 9.46 11.30 -7.64
C GLU A 203 9.57 10.87 -6.17
N SER A 204 9.81 9.58 -5.92
CA SER A 204 10.06 9.04 -4.59
C SER A 204 11.35 9.58 -3.98
N VAL A 205 12.43 9.63 -4.78
CA VAL A 205 13.70 10.25 -4.39
C VAL A 205 13.50 11.74 -4.12
N TYR A 206 12.83 12.46 -5.04
CA TYR A 206 12.52 13.87 -4.84
C TYR A 206 11.76 14.13 -3.54
N MET A 207 10.71 13.35 -3.25
CA MET A 207 9.93 13.45 -2.02
C MET A 207 10.81 13.33 -0.77
N SER A 208 11.74 12.37 -0.75
CA SER A 208 12.67 12.17 0.36
C SER A 208 13.56 13.40 0.63
N THR A 209 13.89 14.18 -0.41
CA THR A 209 14.70 15.39 -0.26
C THR A 209 13.92 16.58 0.33
N LYS A 210 12.59 16.49 0.35
CA LYS A 210 11.69 17.56 0.83
C LYS A 210 11.24 17.36 2.27
N ILE A 211 11.29 16.13 2.77
CA ILE A 211 11.04 15.80 4.17
C ILE A 211 12.33 16.00 4.97
N ASP A 212 12.22 16.40 6.24
CA ASP A 212 13.39 16.52 7.12
C ASP A 212 14.13 15.17 7.23
N ARG A 213 15.42 15.18 6.93
CA ARG A 213 16.31 14.00 6.97
C ARG A 213 16.41 13.36 8.36
N LYS A 214 16.04 14.08 9.43
CA LYS A 214 16.01 13.52 10.80
C LYS A 214 14.86 12.55 11.02
N ILE A 215 13.78 12.71 10.26
CA ILE A 215 12.56 11.91 10.40
C ILE A 215 12.30 11.03 9.19
N CYS A 216 13.00 11.24 8.08
CA CYS A 216 12.84 10.50 6.83
C CYS A 216 14.00 9.54 6.57
N ALA A 217 13.68 8.29 6.23
CA ALA A 217 14.63 7.31 5.68
C ALA A 217 14.18 6.88 4.28
N LEU A 218 15.11 6.78 3.34
CA LEU A 218 14.88 6.31 1.97
C LEU A 218 15.59 4.96 1.77
N VAL A 219 14.89 3.99 1.21
CA VAL A 219 15.39 2.68 0.82
C VAL A 219 15.11 2.46 -0.65
N GLU A 220 16.16 2.40 -1.45
CA GLU A 220 16.05 2.09 -2.87
C GLU A 220 16.16 0.58 -3.09
N VAL A 221 15.15 -0.01 -3.74
CA VAL A 221 15.10 -1.43 -4.03
C VAL A 221 15.45 -1.66 -5.49
N GLN A 222 16.61 -2.27 -5.69
CA GLN A 222 17.19 -2.53 -7.00
C GLN A 222 16.33 -3.50 -7.81
N ALA A 223 16.33 -3.36 -9.13
CA ALA A 223 15.59 -4.23 -10.06
C ALA A 223 14.07 -4.35 -9.80
N CYS A 224 13.49 -3.47 -8.98
CA CYS A 224 12.11 -3.53 -8.54
C CYS A 224 11.25 -2.43 -9.20
N GLY A 225 10.02 -2.79 -9.57
CA GLY A 225 8.98 -1.87 -10.04
C GLY A 225 8.36 -1.04 -8.92
N SER A 226 7.17 -0.51 -9.15
CA SER A 226 6.48 0.33 -8.18
C SER A 226 5.97 -0.43 -6.96
N LEU A 227 5.77 -1.75 -7.09
CA LEU A 227 5.13 -2.60 -6.08
C LEU A 227 6.15 -3.44 -5.30
N VAL A 228 7.01 -2.76 -4.55
CA VAL A 228 8.03 -3.40 -3.70
C VAL A 228 7.41 -4.44 -2.75
N THR A 229 6.21 -4.19 -2.25
CA THR A 229 5.46 -5.08 -1.36
C THR A 229 5.14 -6.44 -1.98
N GLU A 230 5.03 -6.52 -3.30
CA GLU A 230 4.70 -7.74 -4.04
C GLU A 230 5.95 -8.36 -4.68
N GLU A 231 6.82 -7.54 -5.27
CA GLU A 231 8.00 -8.03 -5.99
C GLU A 231 9.13 -8.47 -5.05
N HIS A 232 9.41 -7.67 -4.01
CA HIS A 232 10.55 -7.87 -3.12
C HIS A 232 10.19 -7.61 -1.65
N PRO A 233 9.21 -8.34 -1.06
CA PRO A 233 8.80 -8.13 0.33
C PRO A 233 9.95 -8.34 1.33
N ASN A 234 10.88 -9.25 1.02
CA ASN A 234 12.04 -9.53 1.88
C ASN A 234 12.96 -8.31 2.08
N SER A 235 13.10 -7.47 1.05
CA SER A 235 13.90 -6.24 1.11
C SER A 235 13.31 -5.21 2.08
N MET A 236 12.01 -5.33 2.42
CA MET A 236 11.34 -4.43 3.34
C MET A 236 11.52 -4.81 4.81
N ILE A 237 11.83 -6.08 5.13
CA ILE A 237 11.80 -6.60 6.51
C ILE A 237 12.75 -5.82 7.43
N PHE A 238 14.03 -5.72 7.07
CA PHE A 238 15.03 -5.09 7.92
C PHE A 238 14.78 -3.58 8.10
N PRO A 239 14.53 -2.79 7.03
CA PRO A 239 14.18 -1.38 7.20
C PRO A 239 12.89 -1.16 7.99
N LEU A 240 11.87 -2.01 7.80
CA LEU A 240 10.64 -1.96 8.62
C LEU A 240 10.94 -2.22 10.09
N GLU A 241 11.73 -3.23 10.40
CA GLU A 241 12.12 -3.55 11.78
C GLU A 241 12.85 -2.36 12.42
N CYS A 242 13.84 -1.77 11.74
CA CYS A 242 14.55 -0.59 12.24
C CYS A 242 13.62 0.61 12.45
N PHE A 243 12.68 0.84 11.53
CA PHE A 243 11.71 1.92 11.64
C PHE A 243 10.77 1.74 12.84
N LEU A 244 10.23 0.53 13.01
CA LEU A 244 9.34 0.16 14.11
C LEU A 244 10.05 0.18 15.47
N MET A 245 11.33 -0.21 15.53
CA MET A 245 12.19 -0.05 16.71
C MET A 245 12.29 1.41 17.14
N GLY A 246 12.26 2.34 16.19
CA GLY A 246 12.23 3.78 16.46
C GLY A 246 10.99 4.26 17.24
N PHE A 247 9.94 3.43 17.33
CA PHE A 247 8.74 3.66 18.13
C PHE A 247 8.68 2.75 19.38
N GLY A 248 9.69 1.93 19.62
CA GLY A 248 9.72 0.96 20.71
C GLY A 248 9.07 -0.39 20.40
N TYR A 249 8.63 -0.63 19.16
CA TYR A 249 8.13 -1.93 18.74
C TYR A 249 9.30 -2.83 18.33
N GLN A 250 9.47 -3.94 19.03
CA GLN A 250 10.53 -4.91 18.75
C GLN A 250 9.92 -6.26 18.43
N ARG A 251 10.56 -6.98 17.51
CA ARG A 251 10.37 -8.42 17.41
C ARG A 251 10.91 -9.03 18.70
N GLN A 252 10.09 -9.78 19.44
CA GLN A 252 10.59 -10.62 20.52
C GLN A 252 11.52 -11.67 19.89
N GLN A 253 12.82 -11.41 19.94
CA GLN A 253 13.81 -12.44 19.75
C GLN A 253 13.67 -13.36 20.97
N TYR A 254 13.14 -14.57 20.75
CA TYR A 254 13.36 -15.64 21.71
C TYR A 254 14.86 -15.87 21.76
N PHE A 255 15.53 -15.24 22.73
CA PHE A 255 16.84 -15.68 23.16
C PHE A 255 16.69 -17.16 23.49
N ALA A 256 17.19 -18.03 22.60
CA ALA A 256 17.66 -19.32 23.03
C ALA A 256 18.76 -19.02 24.05
N SER A 257 18.37 -18.96 25.33
CA SER A 257 19.29 -18.78 26.43
C SER A 257 20.24 -19.96 26.42
N SER A 258 21.41 -19.76 25.81
CA SER A 258 22.61 -20.53 26.08
C SER A 258 22.98 -20.27 27.55
N SER A 259 22.41 -21.08 28.43
CA SER A 259 22.82 -21.21 29.83
C SER A 259 22.64 -22.68 30.20
N SER A 260 23.77 -23.37 30.25
CA SER A 260 23.95 -24.76 30.65
C SER A 260 23.25 -25.13 31.97
N ASN A 261 22.38 -26.14 31.95
CA ASN A 261 22.53 -27.40 32.71
C ASN A 261 21.21 -28.20 32.80
N GLY A 262 21.32 -29.51 32.55
CA GLY A 262 20.47 -30.51 33.21
C GLY A 262 19.17 -30.93 32.50
N SER A 263 19.26 -31.98 31.68
CA SER A 263 18.32 -33.10 31.56
C SER A 263 16.85 -32.92 32.02
N ASN A 264 15.91 -32.90 31.06
CA ASN A 264 14.81 -33.87 30.96
C ASN A 264 13.98 -33.67 29.66
N PRO A 265 13.40 -34.74 29.08
CA PRO A 265 12.63 -34.69 27.85
C PRO A 265 11.13 -34.55 28.15
N ALA A 266 10.47 -33.64 27.42
CA ALA A 266 9.03 -33.56 27.12
C ALA A 266 8.55 -32.10 27.21
N SER A 267 8.59 -31.42 26.07
CA SER A 267 7.75 -30.25 25.82
C SER A 267 7.44 -30.24 24.32
N PRO A 268 6.18 -29.97 23.93
CA PRO A 268 5.73 -30.16 22.56
C PRO A 268 6.49 -29.19 21.66
N SER A 269 6.90 -29.68 20.49
CA SER A 269 7.43 -28.87 19.40
C SER A 269 6.55 -27.64 19.22
N GLY A 270 7.12 -26.46 19.47
CA GLY A 270 6.47 -25.18 19.24
C GLY A 270 6.13 -25.01 17.77
N ASN A 271 4.95 -25.49 17.38
CA ASN A 271 4.30 -25.03 16.17
C ASN A 271 3.99 -23.55 16.38
N HIS A 272 4.85 -22.69 15.85
CA HIS A 272 4.53 -21.29 15.66
C HIS A 272 3.30 -21.22 14.74
N SER A 273 2.12 -20.99 15.31
CA SER A 273 0.92 -20.72 14.55
C SER A 273 1.02 -19.30 14.00
N CYS A 274 1.89 -19.08 13.01
CA CYS A 274 1.64 -18.03 12.04
C CYS A 274 0.30 -18.39 11.41
N ILE A 275 -0.74 -17.61 11.73
CA ILE A 275 -2.03 -17.75 11.06
C ILE A 275 -1.73 -17.66 9.57
N ALA A 276 -2.07 -18.71 8.82
CA ALA A 276 -1.84 -18.72 7.38
C ALA A 276 -2.45 -17.43 6.79
N PRO A 277 -1.73 -16.68 5.94
CA PRO A 277 -2.24 -15.41 5.40
C PRO A 277 -3.60 -15.55 4.71
N GLU A 278 -3.88 -16.74 4.15
CA GLU A 278 -5.17 -17.11 3.57
C GLU A 278 -6.33 -17.09 4.56
N LEU A 279 -6.07 -17.29 5.87
CA LEU A 279 -7.04 -17.20 6.95
C LEU A 279 -7.34 -15.76 7.38
N LEU A 280 -6.56 -14.77 6.94
CA LEU A 280 -6.78 -13.34 7.23
C LEU A 280 -7.68 -12.65 6.19
N SER A 281 -8.10 -13.36 5.14
CA SER A 281 -9.05 -12.80 4.18
C SER A 281 -10.43 -12.59 4.84
N PRO A 282 -11.18 -11.54 4.48
CA PRO A 282 -12.54 -11.34 4.99
C PRO A 282 -13.46 -12.55 4.74
N ALA A 283 -13.23 -13.25 3.61
CA ALA A 283 -13.95 -14.46 3.23
C ALA A 283 -13.63 -15.67 4.14
N SER A 284 -12.37 -15.86 4.52
CA SER A 284 -11.95 -16.95 5.43
C SER A 284 -12.34 -16.69 6.87
N LEU A 285 -12.46 -15.44 7.29
CA LEU A 285 -12.91 -15.06 8.64
C LEU A 285 -14.45 -15.09 8.78
N GLY A 286 -15.19 -15.28 7.68
CA GLY A 286 -16.66 -15.24 7.70
C GLY A 286 -17.23 -13.86 8.04
N ILE A 287 -16.41 -12.81 8.01
CA ILE A 287 -16.81 -11.45 8.36
C ILE A 287 -17.32 -10.75 7.10
N LYS A 288 -18.64 -10.61 6.98
CA LYS A 288 -19.25 -9.67 6.02
C LYS A 288 -19.05 -8.24 6.53
N LEU A 289 -17.91 -7.64 6.21
CA LEU A 289 -17.71 -6.21 6.41
C LEU A 289 -18.68 -5.45 5.50
N LYS A 290 -19.60 -4.69 6.10
CA LYS A 290 -20.44 -3.77 5.33
C LYS A 290 -19.59 -2.55 4.99
N PRO A 291 -19.71 -2.00 3.77
CA PRO A 291 -19.05 -0.73 3.43
C PRO A 291 -19.39 0.33 4.46
N ILE A 292 -18.38 1.01 4.98
CA ILE A 292 -18.58 2.18 5.85
C ILE A 292 -19.13 3.27 4.93
N ARG A 293 -20.37 3.71 5.20
CA ARG A 293 -20.93 4.88 4.50
C ARG A 293 -20.23 6.11 5.03
N THR A 294 -19.23 6.55 4.28
CA THR A 294 -18.57 7.81 4.50
C THR A 294 -19.45 8.95 4.01
N ARG A 295 -19.42 10.11 4.68
CA ARG A 295 -20.22 11.26 4.23
C ARG A 295 -19.52 11.90 3.04
N VAL A 296 -20.29 12.25 2.02
CA VAL A 296 -19.87 13.23 1.02
C VAL A 296 -20.57 14.51 1.42
N ASP A 297 -19.81 15.52 1.87
CA ASP A 297 -20.38 16.84 2.10
C ASP A 297 -20.85 17.39 0.74
N VAL A 298 -22.15 17.64 0.64
CA VAL A 298 -22.84 18.24 -0.52
C VAL A 298 -22.87 19.75 -0.37
#